data_AF-A0A075GW94-F1
#
_entry.id   AF-A0A075GW94-F1
#
_cell.length_a   1.000
_cell.length_b   1.000
_cell.length_c   1.000
_cell.angle_alpha   90.00
_cell.angle_beta   90.00
_cell.angle_gamma   90.00
#
_symmetry.space_group_name_H-M   'P 1'
#
loop_
_entity.id
_entity.type
_entity.pdbx_description
1 polymer ?
#
loop_
_entity_poly.entity_id
_entity_poly.type
_entity_poly.pdbx_seq_one_letter_code
_entity_poly.pdbx_strand_id
1 'polypeptide(L)'
;MDSAIKQRSAFIGLLADGPVDESDLNADMVSHFSSRKGLIVVEQRVSRSWTLTEAGSAVDVSALDEVELIGDVTPELLQGDGWRDARFKPFDVNAPAPTPSGGRPHPMQALIETIRSVFLEMGFSEIEGDFVQSAGWNMDALFIPQSHPARTMQDTFYLSEPEQVEVDSEYLDLWAKVHEHGHDTGSRGWGGEFDRDEARKALLRTHTTVNTVRHIADNPHQPCRVFGIGRVFRQESIDRTHLPEFYQIEGIIHEAEANLPMLISTLKTFYSKMGFPDVRVRPAYFPYTEPSVEVDVMWKGEWLELGGSGIFRPEVTEPLGTEWPVCAWGLGLERLAMLILELDDIRELYLPDLEKLRRMPIL
;
A
#
# COMPACT_ATOMS: atom_id res chain seq x y z
N MET A 1 -24.88 -47.35 16.12
CA MET A 1 -23.86 -46.78 15.22
C MET A 1 -24.19 -47.06 13.75
N ASP A 2 -24.60 -48.28 13.39
CA ASP A 2 -24.93 -48.67 12.00
C ASP A 2 -26.09 -47.91 11.33
N SER A 3 -27.12 -47.50 12.08
CA SER A 3 -28.28 -46.81 11.50
C SER A 3 -27.92 -45.43 10.93
N ALA A 4 -27.11 -44.65 11.66
CA ALA A 4 -26.70 -43.31 11.25
C ALA A 4 -25.74 -43.34 10.04
N ILE A 5 -24.89 -44.37 9.95
CA ILE A 5 -23.97 -44.55 8.81
C ILE A 5 -24.76 -44.88 7.54
N LYS A 6 -25.79 -45.74 7.63
CA LYS A 6 -26.68 -46.06 6.50
C LYS A 6 -27.45 -44.82 6.00
N GLN A 7 -28.02 -44.03 6.90
CA GLN A 7 -28.75 -42.81 6.54
C GLN A 7 -27.87 -41.78 5.83
N ARG A 8 -26.67 -41.56 6.37
CA ARG A 8 -25.68 -40.63 5.79
C ARG A 8 -25.17 -41.09 4.42
N SER A 9 -24.92 -42.39 4.25
CA SER A 9 -24.49 -42.96 2.98
C SER A 9 -25.58 -42.87 1.92
N ALA A 10 -26.85 -43.10 2.30
CA ALA A 10 -27.99 -42.95 1.40
C ALA A 10 -28.19 -41.49 0.97
N PHE A 11 -28.00 -40.53 1.88
CA PHE A 11 -28.11 -39.10 1.57
C PHE A 11 -27.05 -38.65 0.55
N ILE A 12 -25.79 -39.04 0.74
CA ILE A 12 -24.72 -38.74 -0.23
C ILE A 12 -24.99 -39.46 -1.56
N GLY A 13 -25.48 -40.71 -1.52
CA GLY A 13 -25.85 -41.46 -2.72
C GLY A 13 -26.93 -40.77 -3.56
N LEU A 14 -27.94 -40.18 -2.93
CA LEU A 14 -28.99 -39.40 -3.62
C LEU A 14 -28.44 -38.18 -4.36
N LEU A 15 -27.40 -37.53 -3.83
CA LEU A 15 -26.78 -36.34 -4.42
C LEU A 15 -25.70 -36.69 -5.47
N ALA A 16 -25.29 -37.97 -5.56
CA ALA A 16 -24.29 -38.41 -6.53
C ALA A 16 -24.86 -38.50 -7.96
N ASP A 17 -26.17 -38.72 -8.09
CA ASP A 17 -26.84 -38.91 -9.38
C ASP A 17 -27.19 -37.57 -10.08
N GLY A 18 -27.11 -36.43 -9.36
CA GLY A 18 -27.34 -35.10 -9.93
C GLY A 18 -27.77 -34.04 -8.91
N PRO A 19 -27.93 -32.78 -9.35
CA PRO A 19 -28.43 -31.71 -8.50
C PRO A 19 -29.91 -31.93 -8.14
N VAL A 20 -30.24 -31.77 -6.86
CA VAL A 20 -31.58 -31.94 -6.30
C VAL A 20 -31.97 -30.63 -5.60
N ASP A 21 -33.25 -30.24 -5.70
CA ASP A 21 -33.76 -29.05 -5.01
C ASP A 21 -33.67 -29.23 -3.48
N GLU A 22 -33.17 -28.19 -2.80
CA GLU A 22 -32.95 -28.21 -1.35
C GLU A 22 -34.25 -28.45 -0.57
N SER A 23 -35.40 -28.03 -1.10
CA SER A 23 -36.72 -28.25 -0.50
C SER A 23 -37.11 -29.73 -0.39
N ASP A 24 -36.53 -30.58 -1.23
CA ASP A 24 -36.84 -32.01 -1.29
C ASP A 24 -35.85 -32.84 -0.44
N LEU A 25 -34.88 -32.18 0.20
CA LEU A 25 -33.84 -32.81 1.02
C LEU A 25 -34.10 -32.66 2.52
N ASN A 26 -33.54 -33.58 3.30
CA ASN A 26 -33.60 -33.50 4.76
C ASN A 26 -32.66 -32.39 5.29
N ALA A 27 -33.23 -31.35 5.90
CA ALA A 27 -32.52 -30.18 6.40
C ALA A 27 -31.39 -30.49 7.40
N ASP A 28 -31.57 -31.49 8.28
CA ASP A 28 -30.55 -31.89 9.26
C ASP A 28 -29.34 -32.52 8.58
N MET A 29 -29.55 -33.27 7.48
CA MET A 29 -28.47 -33.86 6.70
C MET A 29 -27.74 -32.82 5.84
N VAL A 30 -28.48 -31.87 5.25
CA VAL A 30 -27.88 -30.74 4.52
C VAL A 30 -26.97 -29.93 5.44
N SER A 31 -27.45 -29.56 6.63
CA SER A 31 -26.65 -28.84 7.65
C SER A 31 -25.44 -29.64 8.13
N HIS A 32 -25.60 -30.96 8.31
CA HIS A 32 -24.50 -31.83 8.74
C HIS A 32 -23.35 -31.87 7.71
N PHE A 33 -23.66 -31.91 6.42
CA PHE A 33 -22.68 -32.03 5.35
C PHE A 33 -22.19 -30.69 4.80
N SER A 34 -22.97 -29.61 4.88
CA SER A 34 -22.55 -28.27 4.46
C SER A 34 -21.40 -27.72 5.31
N SER A 35 -21.32 -28.13 6.58
CA SER A 35 -20.20 -27.79 7.48
C SER A 35 -18.85 -28.40 7.07
N ARG A 36 -18.84 -29.34 6.12
CA ARG A 36 -17.66 -30.10 5.71
C ARG A 36 -17.25 -29.73 4.29
N LYS A 37 -16.03 -29.24 4.13
CA LYS A 37 -15.48 -28.85 2.81
C LYS A 37 -15.50 -30.04 1.83
N GLY A 38 -16.08 -29.82 0.65
CA GLY A 38 -15.98 -30.69 -0.52
C GLY A 38 -16.97 -31.85 -0.61
N LEU A 39 -17.98 -31.94 0.27
CA LEU A 39 -18.97 -33.03 0.24
C LEU A 39 -20.28 -32.69 -0.47
N ILE A 40 -20.74 -31.45 -0.36
CA ILE A 40 -21.91 -30.94 -1.09
C ILE A 40 -21.61 -29.54 -1.62
N VAL A 41 -22.15 -29.23 -2.79
CA VAL A 41 -22.05 -27.91 -3.43
C VAL A 41 -23.46 -27.39 -3.59
N VAL A 42 -23.72 -26.19 -3.07
CA VAL A 42 -25.03 -25.53 -3.19
C VAL A 42 -24.94 -24.54 -4.35
N GLU A 43 -25.70 -24.79 -5.42
CA GLU A 43 -25.88 -23.83 -6.51
C GLU A 43 -27.19 -23.06 -6.31
N GLN A 44 -27.12 -21.74 -6.20
CA GLN A 44 -28.31 -20.91 -6.25
C GLN A 44 -28.72 -20.64 -7.70
N ARG A 45 -29.94 -21.01 -8.06
CA ARG A 45 -30.56 -20.64 -9.34
C ARG A 45 -31.72 -19.68 -9.11
N VAL A 46 -31.69 -18.56 -9.81
CA VAL A 46 -32.78 -17.58 -9.78
C VAL A 46 -33.66 -17.81 -11.01
N SER A 47 -34.87 -18.32 -10.80
CA SER A 47 -35.92 -18.29 -11.83
C SER A 47 -36.76 -17.03 -11.64
N ARG A 48 -37.04 -16.31 -12.73
CA ARG A 48 -37.93 -15.15 -12.74
C ARG A 48 -39.09 -15.47 -13.67
N SER A 49 -40.30 -15.57 -13.12
CA SER A 49 -41.53 -15.64 -13.90
C SER A 49 -42.20 -14.27 -13.91
N TRP A 50 -42.84 -13.95 -15.02
CA TRP A 50 -43.63 -12.74 -15.18
C TRP A 50 -45.05 -13.16 -15.53
N THR A 51 -46.03 -12.60 -14.85
CA THR A 51 -47.44 -12.76 -15.18
C THR A 51 -48.07 -11.39 -15.39
N LEU A 52 -49.08 -11.33 -16.24
CA LEU A 52 -49.85 -10.10 -16.42
C LEU A 52 -50.55 -9.75 -15.10
N THR A 53 -50.63 -8.46 -14.81
CA THR A 53 -51.48 -7.96 -13.72
C THR A 53 -52.96 -8.14 -14.08
N GLU A 54 -53.87 -8.08 -13.10
CA GLU A 54 -55.32 -8.13 -13.38
C GLU A 54 -55.74 -7.05 -14.40
N ALA A 55 -55.18 -5.85 -14.27
CA ALA A 55 -55.40 -4.75 -15.22
C ALA A 55 -54.89 -5.08 -16.62
N GLY A 56 -53.72 -5.71 -16.75
CA GLY A 56 -53.17 -6.14 -18.03
C GLY A 56 -53.91 -7.31 -18.68
N SER A 57 -54.49 -8.21 -17.85
CA SER A 57 -55.26 -9.37 -18.32
C SER A 57 -56.68 -9.00 -18.78
N ALA A 58 -57.19 -7.86 -18.32
CA ALA A 58 -58.50 -7.32 -18.71
C ALA A 58 -58.46 -6.47 -19.99
N VAL A 59 -57.28 -6.25 -20.58
CA VAL A 59 -57.13 -5.52 -21.85
C VAL A 59 -57.63 -6.39 -23.00
N ASP A 60 -58.53 -5.83 -23.80
CA ASP A 60 -58.98 -6.46 -25.04
C ASP A 60 -57.85 -6.44 -26.07
N VAL A 61 -57.37 -7.63 -26.44
CA VAL A 61 -56.27 -7.82 -27.40
C VAL A 61 -56.63 -7.24 -28.77
N SER A 62 -57.91 -7.21 -29.12
CA SER A 62 -58.37 -6.66 -30.41
C SER A 62 -58.30 -5.12 -30.49
N ALA A 63 -58.07 -4.45 -29.37
CA ALA A 63 -57.88 -3.00 -29.30
C ALA A 63 -56.39 -2.58 -29.31
N LEU A 64 -55.46 -3.53 -29.43
CA LEU A 64 -54.03 -3.26 -29.51
C LEU A 64 -53.59 -3.10 -30.96
N ASP A 65 -53.02 -1.94 -31.29
CA ASP A 65 -52.36 -1.71 -32.57
C ASP A 65 -50.91 -2.20 -32.51
N GLU A 66 -50.53 -3.09 -33.41
CA GLU A 66 -49.13 -3.48 -33.60
C GLU A 66 -48.39 -2.38 -34.37
N VAL A 67 -47.53 -1.65 -33.67
CA VAL A 67 -46.73 -0.56 -34.24
C VAL A 67 -45.25 -0.96 -34.18
N GLU A 68 -44.63 -1.12 -35.34
CA GLU A 68 -43.18 -1.35 -35.43
C GLU A 68 -42.44 -0.05 -35.06
N LEU A 69 -41.57 -0.15 -34.05
CA LEU A 69 -40.74 0.97 -33.59
C LEU A 69 -39.29 0.69 -33.93
N ILE A 70 -38.68 1.59 -34.71
CA ILE A 70 -37.26 1.51 -35.05
C ILE A 70 -36.42 1.85 -33.82
N GLY A 71 -35.56 0.92 -33.39
CA GLY A 71 -34.68 1.07 -32.23
C GLY A 71 -33.37 1.78 -32.55
N ASP A 72 -32.70 1.38 -33.63
CA ASP A 72 -31.44 1.94 -34.09
C ASP A 72 -31.54 2.39 -35.54
N VAL A 73 -30.91 3.52 -35.87
CA VAL A 73 -30.85 4.04 -37.23
C VAL A 73 -29.74 3.32 -37.99
N THR A 74 -30.09 2.57 -39.03
CA THR A 74 -29.11 1.83 -39.85
C THR A 74 -28.67 2.62 -41.09
N PRO A 75 -27.47 2.37 -41.65
CA PRO A 75 -27.02 2.98 -42.90
C PRO A 75 -28.00 2.75 -44.06
N GLU A 76 -28.64 1.58 -44.13
CA GLU A 76 -29.60 1.22 -45.18
C GLU A 76 -30.90 2.04 -45.08
N LEU A 77 -31.37 2.29 -43.85
CA LEU A 77 -32.53 3.14 -43.57
C LEU A 77 -32.24 4.59 -43.97
N LEU A 78 -31.01 5.07 -43.74
CA LEU A 78 -30.56 6.42 -44.10
C LEU A 78 -30.33 6.60 -45.60
N GLN A 79 -29.93 5.54 -46.31
CA GLN A 79 -29.76 5.56 -47.77
C GLN A 79 -31.11 5.61 -48.50
N GLY A 80 -32.17 5.10 -47.88
CA GLY A 80 -33.55 5.29 -48.34
C GLY A 80 -34.23 6.53 -47.73
N ASP A 81 -35.50 6.71 -48.06
CA ASP A 81 -36.34 7.77 -47.49
C ASP A 81 -37.28 7.26 -46.36
N GLY A 82 -37.21 5.96 -46.04
CA GLY A 82 -38.10 5.30 -45.09
C GLY A 82 -37.99 5.80 -43.64
N TRP A 83 -36.91 6.49 -43.28
CA TRP A 83 -36.76 7.12 -41.97
C TRP A 83 -37.70 8.31 -41.74
N ARG A 84 -38.25 8.93 -42.79
CA ARG A 84 -39.09 10.13 -42.66
C ARG A 84 -40.47 9.84 -42.08
N ASP A 85 -41.04 8.68 -42.40
CA ASP A 85 -42.37 8.25 -41.94
C ASP A 85 -42.29 7.17 -40.84
N ALA A 86 -41.08 6.78 -40.44
CA ALA A 86 -40.87 5.78 -39.40
C ALA A 86 -41.21 6.30 -38.00
N ARG A 87 -41.69 5.40 -37.14
CA ARG A 87 -41.83 5.65 -35.70
C ARG A 87 -40.62 5.10 -34.97
N PHE A 88 -39.96 5.95 -34.19
CA PHE A 88 -38.77 5.58 -33.43
C PHE A 88 -39.13 5.25 -31.99
N LYS A 89 -38.43 4.26 -31.43
CA LYS A 89 -38.49 3.98 -30.00
C LYS A 89 -37.87 5.19 -29.25
N PRO A 90 -38.57 5.79 -28.29
CA PRO A 90 -38.01 6.87 -27.48
C PRO A 90 -36.73 6.41 -26.79
N PHE A 91 -35.67 7.20 -26.89
CA PHE A 91 -34.42 6.94 -26.20
C PHE A 91 -34.59 7.19 -24.70
N ASP A 92 -34.35 6.18 -23.88
CA ASP A 92 -34.36 6.33 -22.42
C ASP A 92 -33.04 6.97 -21.96
N VAL A 93 -33.10 8.26 -21.67
CA VAL A 93 -31.96 9.04 -21.16
C VAL A 93 -31.48 8.59 -19.77
N ASN A 94 -32.27 7.79 -19.06
CA ASN A 94 -31.91 7.23 -17.76
C ASN A 94 -31.36 5.81 -17.86
N ALA A 95 -31.36 5.21 -19.05
CA ALA A 95 -30.81 3.89 -19.25
C ALA A 95 -29.29 3.90 -18.95
N PRO A 96 -28.77 2.86 -18.28
CA PRO A 96 -27.34 2.76 -18.03
C PRO A 96 -26.59 2.68 -19.37
N ALA A 97 -25.80 3.71 -19.66
CA ALA A 97 -24.93 3.71 -20.83
C ALA A 97 -23.65 2.88 -20.53
N PRO A 98 -23.20 2.03 -21.47
CA PRO A 98 -21.92 1.36 -21.33
C PRO A 98 -20.80 2.40 -21.33
N THR A 99 -20.16 2.60 -20.18
CA THR A 99 -18.97 3.44 -20.08
C THR A 99 -17.79 2.65 -20.63
N PRO A 100 -17.08 3.14 -21.67
CA PRO A 100 -15.92 2.44 -22.20
C PRO A 100 -14.88 2.28 -21.10
N SER A 101 -14.43 1.04 -20.87
CA SER A 101 -13.38 0.76 -19.89
C SER A 101 -12.01 0.95 -20.55
N GLY A 102 -11.28 1.96 -20.09
CA GLY A 102 -9.87 2.15 -20.46
C GLY A 102 -8.92 1.42 -19.50
N GLY A 103 -7.64 1.37 -19.86
CA GLY A 103 -6.59 0.97 -18.92
C GLY A 103 -6.50 1.97 -17.76
N ARG A 104 -6.25 1.48 -16.55
CA ARG A 104 -6.06 2.30 -15.36
C ARG A 104 -4.75 1.94 -14.67
N PRO A 105 -3.96 2.92 -14.19
CA PRO A 105 -2.81 2.63 -13.35
C PRO A 105 -3.25 2.05 -12.02
N HIS A 106 -2.36 1.31 -11.38
CA HIS A 106 -2.60 0.88 -10.01
C HIS A 106 -2.71 2.11 -9.08
N PRO A 107 -3.66 2.17 -8.13
CA PRO A 107 -3.83 3.33 -7.24
C PRO A 107 -2.54 3.73 -6.50
N MET A 108 -1.79 2.74 -6.03
CA MET A 108 -0.47 2.98 -5.41
C MET A 108 0.51 3.65 -6.36
N GLN A 109 0.54 3.24 -7.64
CA GLN A 109 1.42 3.85 -8.62
C GLN A 109 1.00 5.29 -8.90
N ALA A 110 -0.31 5.55 -9.06
CA ALA A 110 -0.81 6.91 -9.22
C ALA A 110 -0.44 7.80 -8.02
N LEU A 111 -0.57 7.27 -6.80
CA LEU A 111 -0.18 7.99 -5.59
C LEU A 111 1.34 8.26 -5.51
N ILE A 112 2.17 7.29 -5.90
CA ILE A 112 3.63 7.46 -5.99
C ILE A 112 3.97 8.61 -6.95
N GLU A 113 3.33 8.66 -8.13
CA GLU A 113 3.54 9.75 -9.10
C GLU A 113 3.10 11.12 -8.54
N THR A 114 1.96 11.17 -7.83
CA THR A 114 1.50 12.40 -7.18
C THR A 114 2.49 12.88 -6.12
N ILE A 115 2.97 11.99 -5.26
CA ILE A 115 3.95 12.31 -4.21
C ILE A 115 5.28 12.76 -4.83
N ARG A 116 5.73 12.07 -5.88
CA ARG A 116 6.90 12.46 -6.67
C ARG A 116 6.74 13.88 -7.21
N SER A 117 5.61 14.20 -7.84
CA SER A 117 5.32 15.54 -8.36
C SER A 117 5.38 16.60 -7.26
N VAL A 118 4.79 16.32 -6.09
CA VAL A 118 4.80 17.25 -4.95
C VAL A 118 6.23 17.55 -4.47
N PHE A 119 7.08 16.54 -4.31
CA PHE A 119 8.46 16.78 -3.86
C PHE A 119 9.31 17.50 -4.93
N LEU A 120 9.12 17.15 -6.21
CA LEU A 120 9.78 17.86 -7.32
C LEU A 120 9.37 19.34 -7.36
N GLU A 121 8.08 19.67 -7.19
CA GLU A 121 7.60 21.05 -7.08
C GLU A 121 8.18 21.80 -5.88
N MET A 122 8.47 21.08 -4.79
CA MET A 122 9.13 21.63 -3.59
C MET A 122 10.64 21.80 -3.76
N GLY A 123 11.19 21.44 -4.93
CA GLY A 123 12.61 21.61 -5.27
C GLY A 123 13.50 20.46 -4.82
N PHE A 124 12.94 19.29 -4.51
CA PHE A 124 13.71 18.09 -4.19
C PHE A 124 14.11 17.32 -5.46
N SER A 125 15.20 16.57 -5.38
CA SER A 125 15.62 15.61 -6.41
C SER A 125 15.37 14.18 -5.95
N GLU A 126 14.96 13.30 -6.87
CA GLU A 126 14.67 11.90 -6.54
C GLU A 126 15.96 11.06 -6.53
N ILE A 127 16.08 10.18 -5.54
CA ILE A 127 17.12 9.16 -5.45
C ILE A 127 16.49 7.77 -5.31
N GLU A 128 17.19 6.77 -5.83
CA GLU A 128 16.82 5.37 -5.73
C GLU A 128 17.95 4.57 -5.09
N GLY A 129 17.65 3.34 -4.69
CA GLY A 129 18.67 2.43 -4.18
C GLY A 129 18.17 0.99 -4.13
N ASP A 130 19.10 0.08 -3.89
CA ASP A 130 18.87 -1.36 -3.97
C ASP A 130 18.06 -1.90 -2.78
N PHE A 131 17.42 -3.05 -2.97
CA PHE A 131 16.67 -3.73 -1.91
C PHE A 131 17.57 -4.49 -0.94
N VAL A 132 18.63 -5.11 -1.47
CA VAL A 132 19.61 -5.84 -0.66
C VAL A 132 20.66 -4.84 -0.17
N GLN A 133 20.84 -4.77 1.13
CA GLN A 133 21.79 -3.88 1.78
C GLN A 133 22.62 -4.65 2.80
N SER A 134 23.80 -4.13 3.14
CA SER A 134 24.52 -4.62 4.32
C SER A 134 23.86 -4.11 5.60
N ALA A 135 23.91 -4.89 6.67
CA ALA A 135 23.48 -4.44 8.00
C ALA A 135 24.23 -3.18 8.44
N GLY A 136 25.48 -3.04 8.01
CA GLY A 136 26.32 -1.86 8.15
C GLY A 136 25.65 -0.60 7.63
N TRP A 137 25.33 -0.58 6.33
CA TRP A 137 24.70 0.58 5.70
C TRP A 137 23.27 0.79 6.18
N ASN A 138 22.51 -0.28 6.40
CA ASN A 138 21.12 -0.17 6.83
C ASN A 138 20.98 0.25 8.30
N MET A 139 21.96 -0.01 9.18
CA MET A 139 21.78 0.22 10.62
C MET A 139 22.99 0.85 11.29
N ASP A 140 24.21 0.33 11.07
CA ASP A 140 25.42 0.86 11.74
C ASP A 140 25.75 2.29 11.30
N ALA A 141 25.58 2.60 10.01
CA ALA A 141 25.72 3.94 9.45
C ALA A 141 24.73 4.95 10.08
N LEU A 142 23.61 4.47 10.59
CA LEU A 142 22.59 5.25 11.29
C LEU A 142 22.77 5.16 12.81
N PHE A 143 23.97 4.85 13.29
CA PHE A 143 24.27 4.82 14.73
C PHE A 143 23.33 3.94 15.57
N ILE A 144 22.63 2.98 14.96
CA ILE A 144 21.73 2.05 15.65
C ILE A 144 22.60 0.99 16.32
N PRO A 145 22.54 0.74 17.64
CA PRO A 145 23.42 -0.23 18.27
C PRO A 145 23.17 -1.65 17.74
N GLN A 146 24.21 -2.49 17.69
CA GLN A 146 24.10 -3.89 17.25
C GLN A 146 23.19 -4.73 18.16
N SER A 147 23.04 -4.33 19.43
CA SER A 147 22.12 -4.96 20.39
C SER A 147 20.66 -4.49 20.25
N HIS A 148 20.33 -3.65 19.27
CA HIS A 148 18.99 -3.09 19.13
C HIS A 148 17.96 -4.18 18.73
N PRO A 149 16.76 -4.23 19.35
CA PRO A 149 15.76 -5.26 19.05
C PRO A 149 15.39 -5.38 17.57
N ALA A 150 15.30 -4.24 16.87
CA ALA A 150 15.01 -4.20 15.43
C ALA A 150 16.02 -4.97 14.56
N ARG A 151 17.23 -5.27 15.07
CA ARG A 151 18.23 -6.08 14.36
C ARG A 151 17.95 -7.58 14.42
N THR A 152 17.02 -8.01 15.27
CA THR A 152 16.75 -9.43 15.48
C THR A 152 16.10 -10.05 14.24
N MET A 153 16.29 -11.36 14.05
CA MET A 153 15.59 -12.14 13.01
C MET A 153 14.08 -12.22 13.20
N GLN A 154 13.52 -11.58 14.23
CA GLN A 154 12.07 -11.46 14.38
C GLN A 154 11.53 -10.22 13.64
N ASP A 155 12.37 -9.22 13.41
CA ASP A 155 11.98 -7.94 12.82
C ASP A 155 12.61 -7.70 11.43
N THR A 156 13.75 -8.34 11.13
CA THR A 156 14.54 -8.10 9.91
C THR A 156 14.76 -9.37 9.09
N PHE A 157 14.55 -9.26 7.77
CA PHE A 157 14.85 -10.34 6.82
C PHE A 157 16.34 -10.34 6.43
N TYR A 158 17.12 -11.19 7.09
CA TYR A 158 18.48 -11.51 6.65
C TYR A 158 18.47 -12.53 5.51
N LEU A 159 19.46 -12.45 4.64
CA LEU A 159 19.59 -13.33 3.49
C LEU A 159 20.52 -14.50 3.78
N SER A 160 20.18 -15.67 3.23
CA SER A 160 21.10 -16.81 3.18
C SER A 160 22.01 -16.76 1.96
N GLU A 161 21.58 -16.10 0.89
CA GLU A 161 22.32 -15.99 -0.37
C GLU A 161 22.05 -14.64 -1.06
N PRO A 162 23.02 -13.72 -1.13
CA PRO A 162 24.31 -13.79 -0.43
C PRO A 162 24.14 -13.68 1.09
N GLU A 163 24.96 -14.36 1.89
CA GLU A 163 24.94 -14.21 3.36
C GLU A 163 25.57 -12.88 3.81
N GLN A 164 26.55 -12.39 3.03
CA GLN A 164 27.26 -11.15 3.30
C GLN A 164 27.35 -10.27 2.04
N VAL A 165 27.33 -8.96 2.24
CA VAL A 165 27.60 -7.96 1.21
C VAL A 165 28.98 -7.36 1.47
N GLU A 166 29.72 -7.09 0.39
CA GLU A 166 31.00 -6.40 0.49
C GLU A 166 30.80 -4.97 1.01
N VAL A 167 31.61 -4.59 2.00
CA VAL A 167 31.63 -3.25 2.58
C VAL A 167 33.09 -2.84 2.73
N ASP A 168 33.42 -1.63 2.28
CA ASP A 168 34.79 -1.12 2.38
C ASP A 168 35.25 -1.09 3.83
N SER A 169 36.50 -1.51 4.05
CA SER A 169 37.09 -1.58 5.38
C SER A 169 37.12 -0.23 6.09
N GLU A 170 37.20 0.87 5.33
CA GLU A 170 37.16 2.23 5.85
C GLU A 170 35.86 2.52 6.61
N TYR A 171 34.69 2.17 6.03
CA TYR A 171 33.40 2.34 6.71
C TYR A 171 33.26 1.43 7.92
N LEU A 172 33.74 0.18 7.83
CA LEU A 172 33.70 -0.75 8.97
C LEU A 172 34.51 -0.23 10.15
N ASP A 173 35.71 0.32 9.90
CA ASP A 173 36.55 0.91 10.93
C ASP A 173 35.99 2.23 11.47
N LEU A 174 35.34 3.02 10.60
CA LEU A 174 34.64 4.23 10.99
C LEU A 174 33.48 3.92 11.95
N TRP A 175 32.58 3.02 11.56
CA TRP A 175 31.43 2.63 12.39
C TRP A 175 31.90 2.00 13.70
N ALA A 176 32.93 1.15 13.70
CA ALA A 176 33.50 0.63 14.94
C ALA A 176 33.92 1.76 15.89
N LYS A 177 34.72 2.74 15.43
CA LYS A 177 35.16 3.86 16.28
C LYS A 177 34.00 4.69 16.83
N VAL A 178 33.00 4.97 15.99
CA VAL A 178 31.82 5.77 16.37
C VAL A 178 30.98 5.03 17.42
N HIS A 179 30.71 3.74 17.21
CA HIS A 179 29.89 2.94 18.11
C HIS A 179 30.60 2.60 19.42
N GLU A 180 31.91 2.33 19.39
CA GLU A 180 32.67 1.96 20.58
C GLU A 180 33.01 3.19 21.44
N HIS A 181 33.37 4.31 20.81
CA HIS A 181 34.01 5.44 21.49
C HIS A 181 33.43 6.83 21.13
N GLY A 182 32.48 6.92 20.19
CA GLY A 182 31.87 8.16 19.76
C GLY A 182 32.65 8.94 18.70
N HIS A 183 33.83 8.45 18.27
CA HIS A 183 34.72 9.17 17.35
C HIS A 183 35.03 10.59 17.86
N ASP A 184 35.18 11.56 16.95
CA ASP A 184 35.44 12.97 17.23
C ASP A 184 34.17 13.81 17.50
N THR A 185 33.00 13.17 17.63
CA THR A 185 31.70 13.85 17.71
C THR A 185 31.37 14.45 19.08
N GLY A 186 32.25 14.24 20.07
CA GLY A 186 31.98 14.56 21.47
C GLY A 186 31.03 13.56 22.17
N SER A 187 30.54 12.55 21.45
CA SER A 187 29.80 11.43 22.00
C SER A 187 30.70 10.45 22.76
N ARG A 188 30.11 9.59 23.59
CA ARG A 188 30.81 8.48 24.26
C ARG A 188 30.66 7.15 23.52
N GLY A 189 29.92 7.13 22.40
CA GLY A 189 29.48 5.91 21.75
C GLY A 189 28.48 5.11 22.61
N TRP A 190 28.24 3.87 22.22
CA TRP A 190 27.41 2.90 22.96
C TRP A 190 28.19 2.10 24.02
N GLY A 191 29.53 2.07 23.94
CA GLY A 191 30.39 1.49 24.98
C GLY A 191 30.48 -0.04 25.01
N GLY A 192 30.41 -0.71 23.85
CA GLY A 192 30.61 -2.15 23.67
C GLY A 192 31.71 -2.47 22.64
N GLU A 193 31.83 -3.73 22.24
CA GLU A 193 32.68 -4.18 21.12
C GLU A 193 31.85 -4.20 19.84
N PHE A 194 32.39 -3.68 18.74
CA PHE A 194 31.72 -3.65 17.44
C PHE A 194 32.10 -4.86 16.59
N ASP A 195 31.09 -5.67 16.22
CA ASP A 195 31.28 -6.81 15.35
C ASP A 195 31.21 -6.38 13.87
N ARG A 196 32.36 -6.45 13.18
CA ARG A 196 32.45 -6.11 11.75
C ARG A 196 31.76 -7.14 10.85
N ASP A 197 31.67 -8.40 11.27
CA ASP A 197 31.00 -9.44 10.50
C ASP A 197 29.48 -9.29 10.58
N GLU A 198 28.96 -8.83 11.73
CA GLU A 198 27.55 -8.42 11.84
C GLU A 198 27.20 -7.34 10.82
N ALA A 199 28.04 -6.30 10.68
CA ALA A 199 27.84 -5.21 9.72
C ALA A 199 27.89 -5.67 8.25
N ARG A 200 28.52 -6.81 7.96
CA ARG A 200 28.59 -7.36 6.59
C ARG A 200 27.38 -8.21 6.21
N LYS A 201 26.56 -8.65 7.17
CA LYS A 201 25.39 -9.49 6.88
C LYS A 201 24.47 -8.82 5.87
N ALA A 202 24.03 -9.60 4.88
CA ALA A 202 23.08 -9.15 3.89
C ALA A 202 21.66 -9.21 4.45
N LEU A 203 20.88 -8.15 4.20
CA LEU A 203 19.47 -8.07 4.58
C LEU A 203 18.64 -7.39 3.47
N LEU A 204 17.33 -7.60 3.52
CA LEU A 204 16.41 -6.73 2.80
C LEU A 204 16.21 -5.44 3.61
N ARG A 205 16.40 -4.29 2.97
CA ARG A 205 16.35 -2.99 3.63
C ARG A 205 15.05 -2.82 4.43
N THR A 206 15.18 -2.42 5.69
CA THR A 206 14.04 -2.24 6.60
C THR A 206 13.44 -0.83 6.53
N HIS A 207 14.17 0.10 5.91
CA HIS A 207 13.79 1.48 5.67
C HIS A 207 14.62 2.06 4.52
N THR A 208 14.15 3.15 3.93
CA THR A 208 14.80 3.84 2.80
C THR A 208 15.92 4.78 3.21
N THR A 209 16.09 5.06 4.51
CA THR A 209 17.15 5.93 5.07
C THR A 209 18.57 5.48 4.72
N VAL A 210 18.76 4.19 4.38
CA VAL A 210 20.04 3.67 3.85
C VAL A 210 20.48 4.37 2.56
N ASN A 211 19.54 4.78 1.72
CA ASN A 211 19.85 5.47 0.47
C ASN A 211 20.28 6.92 0.73
N THR A 212 19.62 7.59 1.68
CA THR A 212 19.95 8.99 2.02
C THR A 212 21.27 9.09 2.76
N VAL A 213 21.57 8.16 3.68
CA VAL A 213 22.87 8.14 4.37
C VAL A 213 24.03 7.85 3.40
N ARG A 214 23.83 6.96 2.42
CA ARG A 214 24.82 6.72 1.37
C ARG A 214 24.99 7.94 0.46
N HIS A 215 23.90 8.62 0.09
CA HIS A 215 23.98 9.86 -0.68
C HIS A 215 24.80 10.94 0.04
N ILE A 216 24.65 11.07 1.36
CA ILE A 216 25.46 11.99 2.18
C ILE A 216 26.93 11.58 2.20
N ALA A 217 27.21 10.28 2.36
CA ALA A 217 28.59 9.76 2.34
C ALA A 217 29.30 10.06 1.02
N ASP A 218 28.58 10.00 -0.10
CA ASP A 218 29.12 10.31 -1.43
C ASP A 218 29.25 11.84 -1.68
N ASN A 219 28.47 12.67 -0.98
CA ASN A 219 28.36 14.12 -1.23
C ASN A 219 28.42 14.98 0.06
N PRO A 220 29.38 14.79 0.98
CA PRO A 220 29.33 15.36 2.32
C PRO A 220 29.41 16.90 2.36
N HIS A 221 30.00 17.51 1.33
CA HIS A 221 30.20 18.97 1.27
C HIS A 221 29.27 19.68 0.29
N GLN A 222 28.25 18.98 -0.23
CA GLN A 222 27.32 19.55 -1.21
C GLN A 222 25.94 19.71 -0.60
N PRO A 223 25.36 20.93 -0.60
CA PRO A 223 24.01 21.10 -0.09
C PRO A 223 23.02 20.39 -1.00
N CYS A 224 22.15 19.58 -0.43
CA CYS A 224 21.20 18.78 -1.19
C CYS A 224 19.83 18.68 -0.50
N ARG A 225 18.81 18.52 -1.34
CA ARG A 225 17.43 18.23 -0.94
C ARG A 225 16.97 17.07 -1.79
N VAL A 226 16.97 15.88 -1.21
CA VAL A 226 16.63 14.65 -1.93
C VAL A 226 15.51 13.89 -1.26
N PHE A 227 14.75 13.16 -2.05
CA PHE A 227 13.70 12.27 -1.57
C PHE A 227 13.78 10.94 -2.32
N GLY A 228 13.21 9.89 -1.75
CA GLY A 228 13.12 8.59 -2.40
C GLY A 228 11.84 7.89 -1.99
N ILE A 229 11.21 7.20 -2.94
CA ILE A 229 10.03 6.38 -2.68
C ILE A 229 10.41 4.93 -3.00
N GLY A 230 10.41 4.07 -1.99
CA GLY A 230 10.95 2.73 -2.15
C GLY A 230 10.26 1.68 -1.30
N ARG A 231 10.18 0.46 -1.84
CA ARG A 231 9.75 -0.71 -1.06
C ARG A 231 10.75 -1.02 0.04
N VAL A 232 10.24 -1.34 1.22
CA VAL A 232 11.00 -1.75 2.39
C VAL A 232 10.39 -3.03 2.93
N PHE A 233 11.18 -3.79 3.69
CA PHE A 233 10.83 -5.13 4.12
C PHE A 233 11.04 -5.26 5.62
N ARG A 234 9.99 -5.65 6.34
CA ARG A 234 10.03 -5.89 7.79
C ARG A 234 9.33 -7.19 8.10
N GLN A 235 9.87 -7.95 9.04
CA GLN A 235 9.27 -9.23 9.43
C GLN A 235 8.11 -9.01 10.39
N GLU A 236 7.10 -8.28 9.93
CA GLU A 236 5.90 -8.00 10.69
C GLU A 236 4.78 -9.00 10.37
N SER A 237 3.93 -9.28 11.36
CA SER A 237 2.77 -10.13 11.16
C SER A 237 1.75 -9.41 10.28
N ILE A 238 1.26 -10.07 9.24
CA ILE A 238 0.24 -9.51 8.34
C ILE A 238 -1.05 -9.26 9.14
N ASP A 239 -1.45 -8.00 9.21
CA ASP A 239 -2.73 -7.59 9.79
C ASP A 239 -3.41 -6.51 8.93
N ARG A 240 -4.36 -5.76 9.50
CA ARG A 240 -5.12 -4.72 8.77
C ARG A 240 -4.32 -3.44 8.51
N THR A 241 -3.20 -3.28 9.21
CA THR A 241 -2.36 -2.08 9.27
C THR A 241 -0.89 -2.33 8.92
N HIS A 242 -0.44 -3.58 8.96
CA HIS A 242 0.94 -3.98 8.74
C HIS A 242 1.05 -5.02 7.62
N LEU A 243 2.05 -4.82 6.77
CA LEU A 243 2.47 -5.74 5.73
C LEU A 243 3.99 -5.96 5.84
N PRO A 244 4.49 -7.15 5.50
CA PRO A 244 5.92 -7.42 5.54
C PRO A 244 6.69 -6.69 4.44
N GLU A 245 6.00 -6.22 3.41
CA GLU A 245 6.52 -5.35 2.37
C GLU A 245 5.58 -4.16 2.18
N PHE A 246 6.14 -2.96 2.14
CA PHE A 246 5.38 -1.72 1.98
C PHE A 246 6.30 -0.61 1.45
N TYR A 247 5.74 0.52 1.02
CA TYR A 247 6.47 1.66 0.49
C TYR A 247 6.73 2.71 1.57
N GLN A 248 7.98 3.14 1.65
CA GLN A 248 8.39 4.26 2.49
C GLN A 248 8.76 5.45 1.60
N ILE A 249 8.36 6.64 2.04
CA ILE A 249 8.72 7.93 1.46
C ILE A 249 9.80 8.54 2.36
N GLU A 250 11.03 8.53 1.89
CA GLU A 250 12.17 9.17 2.56
C GLU A 250 12.40 10.57 2.00
N GLY A 251 12.97 11.44 2.82
CA GLY A 251 13.73 12.56 2.29
C GLY A 251 14.64 13.20 3.30
N ILE A 252 15.59 13.97 2.79
CA ILE A 252 16.54 14.76 3.57
C ILE A 252 16.69 16.18 3.05
N ILE A 253 16.99 17.09 3.96
CA ILE A 253 17.52 18.43 3.70
C ILE A 253 18.89 18.50 4.38
N HIS A 254 19.95 18.57 3.59
CA HIS A 254 21.33 18.65 4.04
C HIS A 254 21.91 19.99 3.57
N GLU A 255 22.01 20.95 4.49
CA GLU A 255 22.56 22.29 4.25
C GLU A 255 22.97 22.93 5.59
N ALA A 256 23.86 23.91 5.55
CA ALA A 256 24.47 24.48 6.77
C ALA A 256 23.43 25.11 7.73
N GLU A 257 22.35 25.68 7.19
CA GLU A 257 21.30 26.37 7.94
C GLU A 257 20.10 25.47 8.29
N ALA A 258 20.13 24.18 7.93
CA ALA A 258 19.04 23.26 8.19
C ALA A 258 18.69 23.19 9.70
N ASN A 259 17.39 23.22 10.02
CA ASN A 259 16.91 23.26 11.39
C ASN A 259 15.50 22.68 11.53
N LEU A 260 15.08 22.42 12.78
CA LEU A 260 13.80 21.78 13.08
C LEU A 260 12.58 22.55 12.54
N PRO A 261 12.50 23.90 12.64
CA PRO A 261 11.44 24.65 11.95
C PRO A 261 11.37 24.42 10.43
N MET A 262 12.52 24.29 9.74
CA MET A 262 12.56 23.98 8.31
C MET A 262 12.01 22.57 8.03
N LEU A 263 12.39 21.58 8.84
CA LEU A 263 11.81 20.23 8.77
C LEU A 263 10.29 20.24 8.94
N ILE A 264 9.80 20.86 10.01
CA ILE A 264 8.36 20.92 10.32
C ILE A 264 7.59 21.63 9.21
N SER A 265 8.08 22.79 8.74
CA SER A 265 7.42 23.54 7.67
C SER A 265 7.40 22.78 6.35
N THR A 266 8.47 22.05 6.02
CA THR A 266 8.53 21.18 4.85
C THR A 266 7.47 20.09 4.92
N LEU A 267 7.39 19.35 6.02
CA LEU A 267 6.42 18.27 6.21
C LEU A 267 4.97 18.80 6.21
N LYS A 268 4.71 19.95 6.86
CA LYS A 268 3.41 20.61 6.82
C LYS A 268 3.01 21.02 5.40
N THR A 269 3.96 21.54 4.62
CA THR A 269 3.73 21.94 3.23
C THR A 269 3.42 20.73 2.35
N PHE A 270 4.17 19.64 2.53
CA PHE A 270 3.94 18.37 1.84
C PHE A 270 2.52 17.85 2.10
N TYR A 271 2.12 17.68 3.36
CA TYR A 271 0.79 17.18 3.69
C TYR A 271 -0.33 18.13 3.26
N SER A 272 -0.12 19.45 3.35
CA SER A 272 -1.08 20.42 2.84
C SER A 272 -1.28 20.30 1.32
N LYS A 273 -0.22 20.03 0.55
CA LYS A 273 -0.31 19.76 -0.90
C LYS A 273 -1.01 18.44 -1.20
N MET A 274 -0.87 17.44 -0.31
CA MET A 274 -1.59 16.17 -0.38
C MET A 274 -3.06 16.25 0.10
N GLY A 275 -3.55 17.43 0.50
CA GLY A 275 -4.95 17.64 0.92
C GLY A 275 -5.19 17.53 2.44
N PHE A 276 -4.13 17.44 3.24
CA PHE A 276 -4.20 17.31 4.70
C PHE A 276 -3.53 18.52 5.39
N PRO A 277 -4.22 19.67 5.52
CA PRO A 277 -3.62 20.89 6.07
C PRO A 277 -3.41 20.84 7.60
N ASP A 278 -4.19 20.04 8.31
CA ASP A 278 -4.14 19.91 9.76
C ASP A 278 -3.08 18.88 10.19
N VAL A 279 -1.87 19.40 10.40
CA VAL A 279 -0.68 18.60 10.73
C VAL A 279 -0.14 18.97 12.10
N ARG A 280 0.06 17.95 12.94
CA ARG A 280 0.67 18.06 14.27
C ARG A 280 2.01 17.35 14.27
N VAL A 281 2.95 17.90 15.03
CA VAL A 281 4.27 17.30 15.27
C VAL A 281 4.43 17.12 16.77
N ARG A 282 4.89 15.94 17.18
CA ARG A 282 5.11 15.60 18.61
C ARG A 282 6.49 14.98 18.82
N PRO A 283 7.12 15.18 19.98
CA PRO A 283 8.39 14.52 20.28
C PRO A 283 8.26 13.00 20.20
N ALA A 284 9.31 12.37 19.69
CA ALA A 284 9.47 10.93 19.57
C ALA A 284 10.91 10.54 19.88
N TYR A 285 11.27 9.27 19.67
CA TYR A 285 12.64 8.80 19.81
C TYR A 285 13.01 7.90 18.62
N PHE A 286 14.05 8.29 17.89
CA PHE A 286 14.72 7.44 16.91
C PHE A 286 16.23 7.45 17.18
N PRO A 287 16.93 6.30 17.11
CA PRO A 287 18.34 6.22 17.53
C PRO A 287 19.29 7.17 16.79
N TYR A 288 19.00 7.46 15.52
CA TYR A 288 19.80 8.28 14.61
C TYR A 288 19.45 9.76 14.59
N THR A 289 18.41 10.23 15.32
CA THR A 289 17.99 11.64 15.28
C THR A 289 17.91 12.29 16.65
N GLU A 290 18.34 13.54 16.74
CA GLU A 290 18.20 14.40 17.92
C GLU A 290 18.12 15.88 17.46
N PRO A 291 16.97 16.58 17.62
CA PRO A 291 15.70 16.08 18.17
C PRO A 291 14.95 15.15 17.20
N SER A 292 14.18 14.23 17.78
CA SER A 292 13.28 13.29 17.10
C SER A 292 11.82 13.72 17.24
N VAL A 293 11.06 13.66 16.14
CA VAL A 293 9.63 14.01 16.13
C VAL A 293 8.80 13.11 15.20
N GLU A 294 7.57 12.83 15.59
CA GLU A 294 6.58 12.14 14.76
C GLU A 294 5.57 13.14 14.19
N VAL A 295 5.09 12.84 12.98
CA VAL A 295 4.09 13.65 12.30
C VAL A 295 2.74 12.95 12.27
N ASP A 296 1.74 13.65 12.76
CA ASP A 296 0.35 13.21 12.74
C ASP A 296 -0.49 14.12 11.82
N VAL A 297 -1.45 13.54 11.12
CA VAL A 297 -2.46 14.27 10.32
C VAL A 297 -3.86 14.06 10.90
N MET A 298 -4.70 15.08 10.84
CA MET A 298 -6.10 14.97 11.24
C MET A 298 -6.91 14.30 10.14
N TRP A 299 -7.62 13.23 10.48
CA TRP A 299 -8.54 12.54 9.58
C TRP A 299 -9.80 12.11 10.31
N LYS A 300 -10.98 12.49 9.81
CA LYS A 300 -12.29 12.14 10.38
C LYS A 300 -12.40 12.39 11.91
N GLY A 301 -11.69 13.39 12.44
CA GLY A 301 -11.70 13.78 13.85
C GLY A 301 -10.66 13.07 14.73
N GLU A 302 -9.83 12.19 14.16
CA GLU A 302 -8.75 11.48 14.84
C GLU A 302 -7.38 11.90 14.30
N TRP A 303 -6.37 11.89 15.17
CA TRP A 303 -4.99 12.13 14.78
C TRP A 303 -4.33 10.80 14.44
N LEU A 304 -3.85 10.66 13.21
CA LEU A 304 -3.19 9.46 12.72
C LEU A 304 -1.72 9.74 12.49
N GLU A 305 -0.85 8.83 12.95
CA GLU A 305 0.60 8.92 12.81
C GLU A 305 1.04 8.40 11.43
N LEU A 306 1.77 9.23 10.69
CA LEU A 306 2.15 8.95 9.30
C LEU A 306 3.66 8.69 9.12
N GLY A 307 4.46 8.93 10.16
CA GLY A 307 5.86 8.58 10.17
C GLY A 307 6.72 9.42 11.10
N GLY A 308 8.00 9.03 11.14
CA GLY A 308 9.04 9.66 11.94
C GLY A 308 9.85 10.68 11.14
N SER A 309 10.41 11.64 11.86
CA SER A 309 11.32 12.64 11.32
C SER A 309 12.24 13.19 12.41
N GLY A 310 13.31 13.86 12.02
CA GLY A 310 14.22 14.48 12.99
C GLY A 310 15.45 15.07 12.32
N ILE A 311 16.39 15.53 13.14
CA ILE A 311 17.71 15.97 12.66
C ILE A 311 18.70 14.85 12.96
N PHE A 312 19.45 14.37 11.96
CA PHE A 312 20.46 13.34 12.19
C PHE A 312 21.44 13.79 13.25
N ARG A 313 21.81 12.83 14.09
CA ARG A 313 22.79 13.03 15.13
C ARG A 313 24.19 13.25 14.55
N PRO A 314 25.06 13.98 15.25
CA PRO A 314 26.48 14.10 14.89
C PRO A 314 27.17 12.76 14.61
N GLU A 315 26.84 11.71 15.37
CA GLU A 315 27.39 10.37 15.19
C GLU A 315 27.05 9.72 13.85
N VAL A 316 26.07 10.25 13.12
CA VAL A 316 25.70 9.80 11.77
C VAL A 316 26.41 10.65 10.71
N THR A 317 26.46 11.97 10.89
CA THR A 317 26.86 12.92 9.85
C THR A 317 28.36 13.23 9.85
N GLU A 318 28.95 13.48 11.02
CA GLU A 318 30.35 13.91 11.13
C GLU A 318 31.34 12.84 10.68
N PRO A 319 31.14 11.53 10.99
CA PRO A 319 32.01 10.47 10.48
C PRO A 319 32.03 10.40 8.94
N LEU A 320 30.94 10.81 8.29
CA LEU A 320 30.82 10.85 6.83
C LEU A 320 31.44 12.13 6.23
N GLY A 321 31.98 13.03 7.05
CA GLY A 321 32.66 14.24 6.62
C GLY A 321 31.79 15.51 6.60
N THR A 322 30.60 15.49 7.22
CA THR A 322 29.73 16.67 7.28
C THR A 322 29.31 17.05 8.69
N GLU A 323 29.59 18.29 9.07
CA GLU A 323 29.08 18.93 10.29
C GLU A 323 27.75 19.67 10.05
N TRP A 324 27.28 19.74 8.80
CA TRP A 324 26.01 20.39 8.48
C TRP A 324 24.83 19.56 9.01
N PRO A 325 23.81 20.21 9.61
CA PRO A 325 22.61 19.50 10.04
C PRO A 325 21.91 18.83 8.86
N VAL A 326 21.38 17.63 9.10
CA VAL A 326 20.57 16.90 8.13
C VAL A 326 19.20 16.68 8.70
N CYS A 327 18.19 17.40 8.20
CA CYS A 327 16.80 17.12 8.52
C CYS A 327 16.34 15.93 7.69
N ALA A 328 15.75 14.91 8.32
CA ALA A 328 15.33 13.68 7.67
C ALA A 328 13.89 13.29 8.06
N TRP A 329 13.20 12.57 7.18
CA TRP A 329 11.91 11.94 7.47
C TRP A 329 11.76 10.62 6.73
N GLY A 330 10.95 9.73 7.31
CA GLY A 330 10.48 8.49 6.71
C GLY A 330 8.98 8.32 6.95
N LEU A 331 8.18 8.48 5.91
CA LEU A 331 6.72 8.46 5.98
C LEU A 331 6.19 7.15 5.37
N GLY A 332 5.16 6.57 5.97
CA GLY A 332 4.48 5.38 5.45
C GLY A 332 3.54 5.74 4.30
N LEU A 333 3.82 5.25 3.09
CA LEU A 333 3.00 5.56 1.91
C LEU A 333 1.63 4.87 2.00
N GLU A 334 1.57 3.63 2.48
CA GLU A 334 0.32 2.87 2.59
C GLU A 334 -0.65 3.50 3.58
N ARG A 335 -0.15 4.05 4.69
CA ARG A 335 -1.01 4.77 5.64
C ARG A 335 -1.64 5.97 4.97
N LEU A 336 -0.86 6.74 4.20
CA LEU A 336 -1.36 7.86 3.41
C LEU A 336 -2.35 7.39 2.33
N ALA A 337 -2.06 6.26 1.67
CA ALA A 337 -2.94 5.66 0.66
C ALA A 337 -4.30 5.24 1.25
N MET A 338 -4.32 4.65 2.44
CA MET A 338 -5.55 4.29 3.13
C MET A 338 -6.43 5.51 3.42
N LEU A 339 -5.83 6.66 3.76
CA LEU A 339 -6.57 7.92 3.96
C LEU A 339 -7.18 8.44 2.66
N ILE A 340 -6.37 8.52 1.60
CA ILE A 340 -6.78 9.07 0.30
C ILE A 340 -7.84 8.19 -0.37
N LEU A 341 -7.70 6.86 -0.26
CA LEU A 341 -8.60 5.90 -0.87
C LEU A 341 -9.75 5.47 0.04
N GLU A 342 -9.82 6.00 1.26
CA GLU A 342 -10.79 5.65 2.30
C GLU A 342 -10.89 4.14 2.56
N LEU A 343 -9.75 3.48 2.75
CA LEU A 343 -9.66 2.03 3.00
C LEU A 343 -9.49 1.73 4.48
N ASP A 344 -10.20 0.71 4.97
CA ASP A 344 -10.14 0.23 6.36
C ASP A 344 -9.14 -0.91 6.57
N ASP A 345 -8.56 -1.43 5.49
CA ASP A 345 -7.62 -2.56 5.48
C ASP A 345 -6.56 -2.38 4.38
N ILE A 346 -5.30 -2.30 4.79
CA ILE A 346 -4.13 -2.13 3.91
C ILE A 346 -4.02 -3.23 2.85
N ARG A 347 -4.49 -4.45 3.16
CA ARG A 347 -4.38 -5.61 2.26
C ARG A 347 -5.20 -5.42 0.98
N GLU A 348 -6.25 -4.60 1.04
CA GLU A 348 -7.07 -4.26 -0.12
C GLU A 348 -6.30 -3.52 -1.21
N LEU A 349 -5.13 -2.95 -0.91
CA LEU A 349 -4.24 -2.33 -1.88
C LEU A 349 -3.49 -3.37 -2.74
N TYR A 350 -3.30 -4.58 -2.23
CA TYR A 350 -2.47 -5.61 -2.86
C TYR A 350 -3.26 -6.86 -3.28
N LEU A 351 -4.53 -6.95 -2.88
CA LEU A 351 -5.44 -7.99 -3.35
C LEU A 351 -5.91 -7.68 -4.77
N PRO A 352 -5.66 -8.57 -5.75
CA PRO A 352 -6.00 -8.31 -7.13
C PRO A 352 -7.52 -8.45 -7.34
N ASP A 353 -8.25 -7.34 -7.28
CA ASP A 353 -9.64 -7.24 -7.71
C ASP A 353 -9.74 -6.27 -8.90
N LEU A 354 -9.83 -6.85 -10.11
CA LEU A 354 -9.91 -6.08 -11.35
C LEU A 354 -11.21 -5.28 -11.47
N GLU A 355 -12.32 -5.72 -10.89
CA GLU A 355 -13.56 -4.95 -10.91
C GLU A 355 -13.45 -3.73 -10.01
N LYS A 356 -12.86 -3.91 -8.81
CA LYS A 356 -12.59 -2.81 -7.89
C LYS A 356 -11.61 -1.81 -8.52
N LEU A 357 -10.48 -2.27 -9.07
CA LEU A 357 -9.50 -1.42 -9.75
C LEU A 357 -10.12 -0.63 -10.92
N ARG A 358 -11.05 -1.23 -11.66
CA ARG A 358 -11.79 -0.55 -12.74
C ARG A 358 -12.78 0.50 -12.25
N ARG A 359 -13.22 0.45 -10.99
CA ARG A 359 -14.18 1.39 -10.40
C ARG A 359 -13.52 2.46 -9.52
N MET A 360 -12.29 2.22 -9.06
CA MET A 360 -11.56 3.16 -8.21
C MET A 360 -11.39 4.52 -8.87
N PRO A 361 -11.47 5.63 -8.11
CA PRO A 361 -11.30 6.96 -8.65
C PRO A 361 -9.92 7.12 -9.30
N ILE A 362 -9.84 8.00 -10.30
CA ILE A 362 -8.55 8.43 -10.85
C ILE A 362 -8.00 9.47 -9.87
N LEU A 363 -6.82 9.19 -9.33
CA LEU A 363 -6.08 10.07 -8.43
C LEU A 363 -5.33 11.15 -9.20
#